data_AF-E8MXX1-F1
#
_entry.id   AF-E8MXX1-F1
#
_cell.length_a   1.000
_cell.length_b   1.000
_cell.length_c   1.000
_cell.angle_alpha   90.00
_cell.angle_beta   90.00
_cell.angle_gamma   90.00
#
_symmetry.space_group_name_H-M   'P 1'
#
loop_
_entity.id
_entity.type
_entity.pdbx_description
1 polymer ?
#
loop_
_entity_poly.entity_id
_entity_poly.type
_entity_poly.pdbx_seq_one_letter_code
_entity_poly.pdbx_strand_id
1 'polypeptide(L)'
;MSVRKERQAISIEPPVEDLDPAVENALGTPAKRGSIYGRIARVKEMTPAQRRKAEKDRARTKETYDLPAWLIEAVEQIARKYGVPKSNVAAHLLTAGLRDVLEGKINLGWVRKISRSPRYEGLLENPEAIDKSEISRFCSGK
;
A
#
# COMPACT_ATOMS: atom_id res chain seq x y z
N MET A 1 -64.06 -14.84 -20.28
CA MET A 1 -63.36 -13.74 -20.98
C MET A 1 -62.40 -13.10 -19.99
N SER A 2 -61.08 -13.26 -20.16
CA SER A 2 -60.06 -12.84 -19.19
C SER A 2 -59.35 -11.60 -19.72
N VAL A 3 -59.59 -10.44 -19.09
CA VAL A 3 -58.99 -9.16 -19.47
C VAL A 3 -57.56 -9.13 -18.95
N ARG A 4 -56.59 -9.46 -19.80
CA ARG A 4 -55.17 -9.22 -19.52
C ARG A 4 -54.92 -7.72 -19.60
N LYS A 5 -54.89 -7.05 -18.45
CA LYS A 5 -54.45 -5.65 -18.35
C LYS A 5 -52.93 -5.62 -18.61
N GLU A 6 -52.54 -5.22 -19.81
CA GLU A 6 -51.14 -5.00 -20.16
C GLU A 6 -50.51 -4.02 -19.16
N ARG A 7 -49.43 -4.46 -18.50
CA ARG A 7 -48.62 -3.57 -17.65
C ARG A 7 -47.75 -2.75 -18.59
N GLN A 8 -48.14 -1.50 -18.85
CA GLN A 8 -47.24 -0.55 -19.50
C GLN A 8 -46.02 -0.31 -18.61
N ALA A 9 -44.83 -0.42 -19.18
CA ALA A 9 -43.59 -0.05 -18.53
C ALA A 9 -43.61 1.47 -18.31
N ILE A 10 -43.35 1.92 -17.09
CA ILE A 10 -43.15 3.33 -16.78
C ILE A 10 -41.83 3.74 -17.44
N SER A 11 -41.89 4.57 -18.49
CA SER A 11 -40.70 5.21 -19.03
C SER A 11 -40.15 6.18 -17.99
N ILE A 12 -39.10 5.76 -17.28
CA ILE A 12 -38.29 6.66 -16.45
C ILE A 12 -37.31 7.34 -17.41
N GLU A 13 -37.80 8.31 -18.18
CA GLU A 13 -36.89 9.32 -18.71
C GLU A 13 -36.34 10.06 -17.48
N PRO A 14 -35.02 10.11 -17.25
CA PRO A 14 -34.51 10.93 -16.17
C PRO A 14 -34.86 12.37 -16.53
N PRO A 15 -35.60 13.11 -15.68
CA PRO A 15 -35.60 14.54 -15.84
C PRO A 15 -34.16 14.94 -15.49
N VAL A 16 -33.38 15.34 -16.49
CA VAL A 16 -32.18 16.12 -16.24
C VAL A 16 -32.67 17.54 -15.96
N GLU A 17 -33.45 17.68 -14.89
CA GLU A 17 -33.65 18.97 -14.25
C GLU A 17 -32.32 19.24 -13.55
N ASP A 18 -31.59 20.23 -14.05
CA ASP A 18 -30.50 20.82 -13.31
C ASP A 18 -31.00 21.11 -11.89
N LEU A 19 -30.34 20.52 -10.90
CA LEU A 19 -30.73 20.58 -9.49
C LEU A 19 -30.97 22.03 -9.08
N ASP A 20 -32.08 22.28 -8.39
CA ASP A 20 -32.40 23.61 -7.88
C ASP A 20 -31.21 24.16 -7.06
N PRO A 21 -30.74 25.40 -7.33
CA PRO A 21 -29.58 25.99 -6.67
C PRO A 21 -29.72 26.08 -5.14
N ALA A 22 -30.94 26.09 -4.59
CA ALA A 22 -31.19 26.00 -3.16
C ALA A 22 -30.89 24.60 -2.60
N VAL A 23 -31.15 23.55 -3.38
CA VAL A 23 -30.82 22.15 -3.04
C VAL A 23 -29.32 21.92 -3.15
N GLU A 24 -28.65 22.50 -4.15
CA GLU A 24 -27.18 22.46 -4.25
C GLU A 24 -26.50 23.14 -3.05
N ASN A 25 -27.02 24.29 -2.62
CA ASN A 25 -26.53 24.98 -1.42
C ASN A 25 -26.80 24.20 -0.13
N ALA A 26 -27.95 23.54 -0.02
CA ALA A 26 -28.29 22.69 1.12
C ALA A 26 -27.45 21.40 1.18
N LEU A 27 -27.10 20.84 0.02
CA LEU A 27 -26.23 19.66 -0.11
C LEU A 27 -24.74 19.97 0.09
N GLY A 28 -24.35 21.25 0.07
CA GLY A 28 -23.06 21.73 0.54
C GLY A 28 -21.86 21.08 -0.15
N THR A 29 -21.40 21.70 -1.25
CA THR A 29 -20.16 21.37 -1.99
C THR A 29 -20.20 20.02 -2.73
N PRO A 30 -19.79 19.94 -4.02
CA PRO A 30 -19.67 18.67 -4.72
C PRO A 30 -18.78 17.70 -3.93
N ALA A 31 -19.38 16.55 -3.60
CA ALA A 31 -18.81 15.36 -2.97
C ALA A 31 -17.44 15.57 -2.27
N LYS A 32 -17.48 15.84 -0.96
CA LYS A 32 -16.30 15.77 -0.07
C LYS A 32 -15.40 14.58 -0.45
N ARG A 33 -14.08 14.81 -0.44
CA ARG A 33 -13.03 13.78 -0.55
C ARG A 33 -13.36 12.62 0.42
N GLY A 34 -14.01 11.57 -0.08
CA GLY A 34 -14.43 10.42 0.75
C GLY A 34 -15.88 9.94 0.54
N SER A 35 -16.77 10.75 -0.04
CA SER A 35 -18.15 10.32 -0.31
C SER A 35 -18.20 9.20 -1.36
N ILE A 36 -19.22 8.33 -1.27
CA ILE A 36 -19.45 7.25 -2.25
C ILE A 36 -19.58 7.83 -3.66
N TYR A 37 -20.35 8.91 -3.82
CA TYR A 37 -20.52 9.63 -5.09
C TYR A 37 -19.21 10.22 -5.62
N GLY A 38 -18.38 10.80 -4.75
CA GLY A 38 -17.04 11.31 -5.12
C GLY A 38 -16.02 10.21 -5.43
N ARG A 39 -16.27 8.97 -4.99
CA ARG A 39 -15.47 7.79 -5.38
C ARG A 39 -15.91 7.26 -6.75
N ILE A 40 -17.21 7.26 -7.02
CA ILE A 40 -17.79 6.83 -8.31
C ILE A 40 -17.42 7.80 -9.44
N ALA A 41 -17.52 9.11 -9.22
CA ALA A 41 -17.12 10.13 -10.19
C ALA A 41 -15.64 9.99 -10.60
N ARG A 42 -14.74 9.81 -9.61
CA ARG A 42 -13.31 9.60 -9.87
C ARG A 42 -13.01 8.34 -10.68
N VAL A 43 -13.75 7.25 -10.49
CA VAL A 43 -13.56 6.02 -11.29
C VAL A 43 -14.01 6.23 -12.74
N LYS A 44 -15.07 7.01 -12.97
CA LYS A 44 -15.55 7.36 -14.31
C LYS A 44 -14.53 8.23 -15.06
N GLU A 45 -13.89 9.19 -14.38
CA GLU A 45 -12.89 10.10 -14.96
C GLU A 45 -11.51 9.45 -15.21
N MET A 46 -11.24 8.28 -14.62
CA MET A 46 -9.94 7.61 -14.82
C MET A 46 -9.77 7.10 -16.25
N THR A 47 -8.61 7.40 -16.84
CA THR A 47 -8.19 6.79 -18.10
C THR A 47 -7.97 5.28 -17.94
N PRO A 48 -8.02 4.49 -19.04
CA PRO A 48 -7.76 3.05 -18.97
C PRO A 48 -6.42 2.70 -18.30
N ALA A 49 -5.37 3.51 -18.51
CA ALA A 49 -4.07 3.33 -17.88
C ALA A 49 -4.12 3.57 -16.35
N GLN A 50 -4.85 4.59 -15.90
CA GLN A 50 -5.05 4.88 -14.48
C GLN A 50 -5.87 3.78 -13.80
N ARG A 51 -6.90 3.25 -14.45
CA ARG A 51 -7.70 2.12 -13.93
C ARG A 51 -6.83 0.87 -13.73
N ARG A 52 -6.03 0.49 -14.73
CA ARG A 52 -5.08 -0.64 -14.64
C ARG A 52 -4.06 -0.45 -13.52
N LYS A 53 -3.52 0.76 -13.36
CA LYS A 53 -2.59 1.07 -12.27
C LYS A 53 -3.26 0.93 -10.90
N ALA A 54 -4.47 1.47 -10.74
CA ALA A 54 -5.22 1.39 -9.49
C ALA A 54 -5.58 -0.05 -9.12
N GLU A 55 -5.99 -0.87 -10.10
CA GLU A 55 -6.24 -2.29 -9.91
C GLU A 55 -4.97 -3.04 -9.49
N LYS A 56 -3.86 -2.82 -10.20
CA LYS A 56 -2.56 -3.39 -9.84
C LYS A 56 -2.11 -2.97 -8.44
N ASP A 57 -2.35 -1.72 -8.04
CA ASP A 57 -1.96 -1.23 -6.73
C ASP A 57 -2.86 -1.75 -5.61
N ARG A 58 -4.14 -2.05 -5.89
CA ARG A 58 -5.06 -2.75 -4.97
C ARG A 58 -4.68 -4.22 -4.79
N ALA A 59 -4.23 -4.88 -5.86
CA ALA A 59 -3.80 -6.27 -5.81
C ALA A 59 -2.47 -6.48 -5.05
N ARG A 60 -1.71 -5.42 -4.77
CA ARG A 60 -0.45 -5.52 -4.02
C ARG A 60 -0.72 -5.62 -2.53
N THR A 61 -0.21 -6.67 -1.91
CA THR A 61 -0.02 -6.72 -0.45
C THR A 61 1.07 -5.74 -0.05
N LYS A 62 0.78 -4.88 0.93
CA LYS A 62 1.73 -3.90 1.46
C LYS A 62 1.70 -3.98 2.97
N GLU A 63 2.87 -4.15 3.56
CA GLU A 63 3.11 -4.00 4.99
C GLU A 63 4.17 -2.90 5.16
N THR A 64 4.02 -2.06 6.19
CA THR A 64 4.95 -0.97 6.45
C THR A 64 5.71 -1.27 7.74
N TYR A 65 7.04 -1.30 7.64
CA TYR A 65 7.92 -1.54 8.78
C TYR A 65 8.68 -0.25 9.12
N ASP A 66 8.77 0.06 10.41
CA ASP A 66 9.64 1.10 10.91
C ASP A 66 11.09 0.62 10.86
N LEU A 67 11.87 1.18 9.94
CA LEU A 67 13.27 0.84 9.75
C LEU A 67 14.16 2.04 10.11
N PRO A 68 15.35 1.81 10.68
CA PRO A 68 16.29 2.89 10.93
C PRO A 68 16.78 3.49 9.61
N ALA A 69 17.01 4.80 9.59
CA ALA A 69 17.35 5.56 8.36
C ALA A 69 18.54 4.97 7.60
N TRP A 70 19.58 4.51 8.32
CA TRP A 70 20.78 3.93 7.70
C TRP A 70 20.47 2.66 6.90
N LEU A 71 19.50 1.85 7.34
CA LEU A 71 19.13 0.60 6.65
C LEU A 71 18.35 0.92 5.36
N ILE A 72 17.51 1.96 5.41
CA ILE A 72 16.79 2.47 4.23
C ILE A 72 17.81 2.95 3.18
N GLU A 73 18.81 3.71 3.59
CA GLU A 73 19.90 4.19 2.71
C GLU A 73 20.70 3.02 2.11
N ALA A 74 21.00 1.99 2.92
CA ALA A 74 21.73 0.81 2.46
C ALA A 74 20.98 0.06 1.36
N VAL A 75 19.69 -0.23 1.60
CA VAL A 75 18.82 -0.89 0.61
C VAL A 75 18.73 -0.06 -0.68
N GLU A 76 18.67 1.26 -0.56
CA GLU A 76 18.69 2.16 -1.71
C GLU A 76 19.99 2.14 -2.49
N GLN A 77 21.15 2.11 -1.84
CA GLN A 77 22.44 2.02 -2.52
C GLN A 77 22.57 0.70 -3.29
N ILE A 78 22.16 -0.42 -2.67
CA ILE A 78 22.14 -1.74 -3.33
C ILE A 78 21.19 -1.72 -4.53
N ALA A 79 19.99 -1.17 -4.36
CA ALA A 79 19.01 -1.04 -5.44
C ALA A 79 19.56 -0.25 -6.63
N ARG A 80 20.26 0.86 -6.36
CA ARG A 80 20.95 1.66 -7.39
C ARG A 80 22.05 0.86 -8.09
N LYS A 81 22.91 0.16 -7.34
CA LYS A 81 24.00 -0.66 -7.89
C LYS A 81 23.49 -1.69 -8.90
N TYR A 82 22.39 -2.37 -8.60
CA TYR A 82 21.83 -3.44 -9.44
C TYR A 82 20.72 -2.97 -10.41
N GLY A 83 20.33 -1.69 -10.38
CA GLY A 83 19.29 -1.15 -11.26
C GLY A 83 17.89 -1.72 -11.00
N VAL A 84 17.57 -2.07 -9.76
CA VAL A 84 16.30 -2.72 -9.37
C VAL A 84 15.50 -1.88 -8.37
N PRO A 85 14.17 -2.10 -8.20
CA PRO A 85 13.39 -1.40 -7.19
C PRO A 85 13.84 -1.73 -5.75
N LYS A 86 13.85 -0.73 -4.86
CA LYS A 86 14.17 -0.90 -3.42
C LYS A 86 13.34 -2.01 -2.76
N SER A 87 12.06 -2.09 -3.10
CA SER A 87 11.16 -3.13 -2.56
C SER A 87 11.54 -4.53 -3.00
N ASN A 88 12.16 -4.70 -4.18
CA ASN A 88 12.65 -5.99 -4.65
C ASN A 88 13.88 -6.42 -3.85
N VAL A 89 14.84 -5.51 -3.66
CA VAL A 89 16.01 -5.74 -2.80
C VAL A 89 15.58 -6.11 -1.38
N ALA A 90 14.67 -5.33 -0.79
CA ALA A 90 14.15 -5.60 0.56
C ALA A 90 13.49 -6.99 0.63
N ALA A 91 12.62 -7.34 -0.32
CA ALA A 91 11.98 -8.65 -0.36
C ALA A 91 13.00 -9.80 -0.47
N HIS A 92 14.04 -9.62 -1.29
CA HIS A 92 15.09 -10.62 -1.47
C HIS A 92 15.89 -10.84 -0.18
N LEU A 93 16.35 -9.75 0.46
CA LEU A 93 17.10 -9.80 1.71
C LEU A 93 16.27 -10.39 2.86
N LEU A 94 14.99 -10.02 2.96
CA LEU A 94 14.08 -10.59 3.96
C LEU A 94 13.86 -12.09 3.74
N THR A 95 13.74 -12.53 2.48
CA THR A 95 13.60 -13.96 2.15
C THR A 95 14.86 -14.74 2.50
N ALA A 96 16.03 -14.18 2.22
CA ALA A 96 17.31 -14.78 2.60
C ALA A 96 17.47 -14.87 4.12
N GLY A 97 17.21 -13.78 4.84
CA GLY A 97 17.27 -13.77 6.31
C GLY A 97 16.26 -14.75 6.94
N LEU A 98 15.05 -14.86 6.39
CA LEU A 98 14.08 -15.87 6.84
C LEU A 98 14.61 -17.29 6.67
N ARG A 99 15.23 -17.59 5.52
CA ARG A 99 15.87 -18.89 5.29
C ARG A 99 16.97 -19.15 6.33
N ASP A 100 17.83 -18.18 6.59
CA ASP A 100 18.92 -18.33 7.57
C ASP A 100 18.40 -18.50 9.01
N VAL A 101 17.27 -17.91 9.37
CA VAL A 101 16.59 -18.17 10.65
C VAL A 101 16.07 -19.61 10.69
N LEU A 102 15.39 -20.07 9.64
CA LEU A 102 14.83 -21.42 9.57
C LEU A 102 15.90 -22.51 9.57
N GLU A 103 17.07 -22.22 9.00
CA GLU A 103 18.25 -23.10 9.00
C GLU A 103 19.08 -23.00 10.30
N GLY A 104 18.69 -22.14 11.25
CA GLY A 104 19.37 -21.97 12.54
C GLY A 104 20.67 -21.16 12.49
N LYS A 105 21.01 -20.54 11.35
CA LYS A 105 22.19 -19.67 11.20
C LYS A 105 22.01 -18.33 11.92
N ILE A 106 20.78 -17.82 11.95
CA ILE A 106 20.42 -16.62 12.72
C ILE A 106 19.57 -17.06 13.92
N ASN A 107 20.15 -17.00 15.12
CA ASN A 107 19.43 -17.30 16.35
C ASN A 107 18.76 -16.04 16.93
N LEU A 108 17.45 -15.91 16.74
CA LEU A 108 16.64 -14.80 17.27
C LEU A 108 16.31 -14.93 18.76
N GLY A 109 16.69 -16.03 19.43
CA GLY A 109 16.46 -16.25 20.85
C GLY A 109 17.50 -15.59 21.75
N TRP A 110 18.75 -15.47 21.30
CA TRP A 110 19.86 -14.96 22.10
C TRP A 110 20.01 -13.44 22.09
N VAL A 111 19.44 -12.76 21.09
CA VAL A 111 19.57 -11.31 20.88
C VAL A 111 18.32 -10.58 21.40
N ARG A 112 17.80 -10.99 22.56
CA ARG A 112 16.52 -10.49 23.10
C ARG A 112 16.70 -9.64 24.36
N LYS A 113 16.10 -8.46 24.37
CA LYS A 113 15.83 -7.64 25.56
C LYS A 113 14.39 -7.80 26.01
N ILE A 114 14.13 -7.70 27.32
CA ILE A 114 12.75 -7.73 27.85
C ILE A 114 11.95 -6.54 27.29
N SER A 115 10.78 -6.83 26.73
CA SER A 115 9.87 -5.81 26.20
C SER A 115 9.12 -5.10 27.34
N ARG A 116 8.88 -3.79 27.17
CA ARG A 116 8.02 -3.00 28.08
C ARG A 116 6.53 -3.06 27.70
N SER A 117 6.22 -3.59 26.52
CA SER A 117 4.85 -3.74 26.04
C SER A 117 4.30 -5.09 26.48
N PRO A 118 3.07 -5.15 27.03
CA PRO A 118 2.46 -6.42 27.44
C PRO A 118 2.13 -7.33 26.24
N ARG A 119 2.18 -6.82 25.00
CA ARG A 119 1.91 -7.62 23.79
C ARG A 119 3.07 -8.55 23.43
N TYR A 120 4.29 -8.23 23.84
CA TYR A 120 5.51 -8.93 23.40
C TYR A 120 6.37 -9.28 24.60
N GLU A 121 6.96 -10.48 24.60
CA GLU A 121 7.86 -10.92 25.66
C GLU A 121 9.25 -10.27 25.57
N GLY A 122 9.72 -10.03 24.34
CA GLY A 122 11.04 -9.47 24.10
C GLY A 122 11.13 -8.65 22.83
N LEU A 123 12.15 -7.81 22.76
CA LEU A 123 12.58 -7.03 21.62
C LEU A 123 13.87 -7.64 21.07
N LEU A 124 13.98 -7.73 19.76
CA LEU A 124 15.28 -8.04 19.14
C LEU A 124 16.17 -6.80 19.26
N GLU A 125 17.34 -6.98 19.83
CA GLU A 125 18.41 -5.99 19.69
C GLU A 125 19.06 -6.23 18.32
N ASN A 126 19.34 -5.16 17.59
CA ASN A 126 20.08 -5.32 16.35
C ASN A 126 21.52 -5.69 16.74
N PRO A 127 22.04 -6.86 16.31
CA PRO A 127 23.45 -7.15 16.48
C PRO A 127 24.27 -6.06 15.77
N GLU A 128 25.47 -5.79 16.30
CA GLU A 128 26.39 -4.70 15.94
C GLU A 128 26.08 -3.97 14.64
N ALA A 129 25.89 -2.65 14.74
CA ALA A 129 25.63 -1.80 13.60
C ALA A 129 26.64 -2.10 12.48
N ILE A 130 26.15 -2.63 11.36
CA ILE A 130 26.94 -2.82 10.14
C ILE A 130 27.67 -1.50 9.88
N ASP A 131 28.99 -1.54 9.73
CA ASP A 131 29.76 -0.35 9.44
C ASP A 131 29.28 0.23 8.10
N LYS A 132 28.71 1.43 8.15
CA LYS A 132 28.20 2.14 6.97
C LYS A 132 29.28 2.31 5.89
N SER A 133 30.55 2.34 6.30
CA SER A 133 31.70 2.40 5.38
C SER A 133 31.80 1.17 4.47
N GLU A 134 31.41 -0.01 4.96
CA GLU A 134 31.43 -1.27 4.20
C GLU A 134 30.36 -1.28 3.11
N ILE A 135 29.17 -0.77 3.42
CA ILE A 135 28.06 -0.66 2.46
C ILE A 135 28.46 0.28 1.31
N SER A 136 29.07 1.42 1.65
CA SER A 136 29.54 2.39 0.66
C SER A 136 30.65 1.80 -0.22
N ARG A 137 31.62 1.09 0.37
CA ARG A 137 32.70 0.40 -0.36
C ARG A 137 32.13 -0.64 -1.32
N PHE A 138 31.28 -1.53 -0.81
CA PHE A 138 30.58 -2.53 -1.61
C PHE A 138 29.85 -1.90 -2.80
N CYS A 139 29.14 -0.79 -2.59
CA CYS A 139 28.38 -0.14 -3.65
C CYS A 139 29.26 0.62 -4.65
N SER A 140 30.40 1.14 -4.21
CA SER A 140 31.33 1.93 -5.03
C SER A 140 32.29 1.06 -5.85
N GLY A 141 32.31 -0.26 -5.64
CA GLY A 141 33.23 -1.17 -6.33
C GLY A 141 34.71 -0.96 -5.96
N LYS A 142 34.97 -0.41 -4.77
CA LYS A 142 36.31 -0.21 -4.21
C LYS A 142 36.49 -1.10 -2.98
#